data_AF-A0A3U9AKI8-F1
#
_entry.id   AF-A0A3U9AKI8-F1
#
_cell.length_a   1.000
_cell.length_b   1.000
_cell.length_c   1.000
_cell.angle_alpha   90.00
_cell.angle_beta   90.00
_cell.angle_gamma   90.00
#
_symmetry.space_group_name_H-M   'P 1'
#
loop_
_entity.id
_entity.type
_entity.pdbx_description
1 polymer ?
#
loop_
_entity_poly.entity_id
_entity_poly.type
_entity_poly.pdbx_seq_one_letter_code
_entity_poly.pdbx_strand_id
1 'polypeptide(L)'
;MQNTKLNIMERYLILLDKFVDKIIESGVSEQQLIEKSYLFCAGYYIKYQQEIERLTFSNKDVVLTFLLFSYYNYINGLDNNLINKVRMRRTCSLLINFIVDNGSQTEKIYVQEKKKYKSYTLKRDLSVKNKRKKYGL
;
A
#
# COMPACT_ATOMS: atom_id res chain seq x y z
N MET A 1 9.65 7.81 -25.98
CA MET A 1 9.49 7.31 -24.60
C MET A 1 8.75 5.99 -24.66
N GLN A 2 9.38 4.87 -24.30
CA GLN A 2 8.69 3.59 -24.28
C GLN A 2 7.57 3.65 -23.23
N ASN A 3 6.35 3.34 -23.66
CA ASN A 3 5.16 3.34 -22.82
C ASN A 3 5.16 2.03 -21.99
N THR A 4 6.14 1.91 -21.08
CA THR A 4 6.32 0.70 -20.28
C THR A 4 5.22 0.66 -19.25
N LYS A 5 4.24 -0.22 -19.48
CA LYS A 5 3.08 -0.39 -18.58
C LYS A 5 3.58 -0.98 -17.26
N LEU A 6 3.84 -0.10 -16.28
CA LEU A 6 4.24 -0.50 -14.94
C LEU A 6 3.22 -1.47 -14.35
N ASN A 7 3.71 -2.56 -13.74
CA ASN A 7 2.86 -3.51 -13.02
C ASN A 7 2.43 -2.93 -11.65
N ILE A 8 1.51 -3.63 -10.96
CA ILE A 8 0.94 -3.14 -9.70
C ILE A 8 1.99 -2.99 -8.58
N MET A 9 3.00 -3.87 -8.54
CA MET A 9 4.07 -3.84 -7.54
C MET A 9 5.08 -2.72 -7.81
N GLU A 10 5.43 -2.50 -9.07
CA GLU A 10 6.26 -1.36 -9.50
C GLU A 10 5.60 -0.02 -9.17
N ARG A 11 4.29 0.10 -9.47
CA ARG A 11 3.50 1.28 -9.13
C ARG A 11 3.44 1.51 -7.63
N TYR A 12 3.27 0.44 -6.85
CA TYR A 12 3.28 0.51 -5.40
C TYR A 12 4.59 1.14 -4.88
N LEU A 13 5.75 0.63 -5.33
CA LEU A 13 7.05 1.14 -4.88
C LEU A 13 7.25 2.61 -5.24
N ILE A 14 6.90 3.01 -6.48
CA ILE A 14 7.01 4.41 -6.92
C ILE A 14 6.11 5.33 -6.09
N LEU A 15 4.87 4.89 -5.81
CA LEU A 15 3.94 5.69 -5.03
C LEU A 15 4.33 5.77 -3.55
N LEU A 16 4.88 4.69 -2.98
CA LEU A 16 5.41 4.71 -1.62
C LEU A 16 6.58 5.69 -1.51
N ASP A 17 7.52 5.66 -2.46
CA ASP A 17 8.65 6.59 -2.47
C ASP A 17 8.21 8.05 -2.52
N LYS A 18 7.30 8.39 -3.44
CA LYS A 18 6.73 9.73 -3.57
C LYS A 18 5.94 10.17 -2.33
N PHE A 19 5.19 9.23 -1.73
CA PHE A 19 4.48 9.49 -0.50
C PHE A 19 5.44 9.83 0.64
N VAL A 20 6.48 9.00 0.83
CA VAL A 20 7.51 9.22 1.85
C VAL A 20 8.22 10.56 1.64
N ASP A 21 8.60 10.88 0.41
CA ASP A 21 9.23 12.14 0.04
C ASP A 21 8.38 13.35 0.49
N LYS A 22 7.08 13.33 0.16
CA LYS A 22 6.13 14.39 0.54
C LYS A 22 5.92 14.49 2.05
N ILE A 23 5.93 13.36 2.76
CA ILE A 23 5.80 13.35 4.22
C ILE A 23 7.07 13.90 4.89
N ILE A 24 8.26 13.58 4.37
CA ILE A 24 9.53 14.14 4.85
C ILE A 24 9.55 15.66 4.63
N GLU A 25 9.15 16.14 3.44
CA GLU A 25 9.03 17.58 3.14
C GLU A 25 8.08 18.31 4.11
N SER A 26 7.09 17.61 4.67
CA SER A 26 6.15 18.17 5.63
C SER A 26 6.71 18.30 7.06
N GLY A 27 7.97 17.88 7.30
CA GLY A 27 8.66 18.07 8.59
C GLY A 27 8.08 17.24 9.74
N VAL A 28 7.41 16.13 9.45
CA VAL A 28 6.86 15.25 10.51
C VAL A 28 7.97 14.46 11.21
N SER A 29 7.68 13.97 12.42
CA SER A 29 8.60 13.07 13.13
C SER A 29 8.81 11.74 12.40
N GLU A 30 9.94 11.08 12.65
CA GLU A 30 10.24 9.76 12.05
C GLU A 30 9.17 8.72 12.43
N GLN A 31 8.67 8.73 13.66
CA GLN A 31 7.58 7.84 14.08
C GLN A 31 6.31 8.06 13.24
N GLN A 32 5.89 9.32 13.05
CA GLN A 32 4.73 9.62 12.21
C GLN A 32 4.96 9.26 10.75
N LEU A 33 6.19 9.41 10.23
CA LEU A 33 6.54 8.96 8.90
C LEU A 33 6.35 7.46 8.76
N ILE A 34 6.83 6.68 9.72
CA ILE A 34 6.72 5.21 9.75
C ILE A 34 5.26 4.77 9.82
N GLU A 35 4.49 5.31 10.77
CA GLU A 35 3.07 4.96 10.95
C GLU A 35 2.23 5.28 9.71
N LYS A 36 2.43 6.47 9.12
CA LYS A 36 1.74 6.88 7.88
C LYS A 36 2.16 6.03 6.69
N SER A 37 3.44 5.68 6.59
CA SER A 37 3.95 4.81 5.52
C SER A 37 3.40 3.39 5.66
N TYR A 38 3.26 2.87 6.88
CA TYR A 38 2.60 1.59 7.13
C TYR A 38 1.13 1.63 6.69
N LEU A 39 0.39 2.67 7.08
CA LEU A 39 -1.01 2.86 6.65
C LEU A 39 -1.13 2.94 5.12
N PHE A 40 -0.19 3.60 4.46
CA PHE A 40 -0.12 3.61 2.99
C PHE A 40 0.03 2.18 2.44
N CYS A 41 0.96 1.39 2.97
CA CYS A 41 1.19 0.01 2.53
C CYS A 41 -0.05 -0.87 2.72
N ALA A 42 -0.67 -0.81 3.91
CA ALA A 42 -1.89 -1.55 4.21
C ALA A 42 -3.05 -1.13 3.30
N GLY A 43 -3.27 0.18 3.12
CA GLY A 43 -4.32 0.72 2.27
C GLY A 43 -4.13 0.35 0.80
N TYR A 44 -2.89 0.37 0.31
CA TYR A 44 -2.57 -0.06 -1.05
C TYR A 44 -2.90 -1.53 -1.26
N TYR A 45 -2.42 -2.40 -0.36
CA TYR A 45 -2.70 -3.83 -0.41
C TYR A 45 -4.21 -4.10 -0.40
N ILE A 46 -4.96 -3.48 0.51
CA ILE A 46 -6.43 -3.67 0.63
C ILE A 46 -7.14 -3.24 -0.66
N LYS A 47 -6.76 -2.10 -1.23
CA LYS A 47 -7.41 -1.54 -2.43
C LYS A 47 -7.19 -2.41 -3.67
N TYR A 48 -5.98 -2.96 -3.82
CA TYR A 48 -5.59 -3.74 -4.99
C TYR A 48 -5.51 -5.25 -4.68
N GLN A 49 -6.16 -5.69 -3.59
CA GLN A 49 -6.09 -7.05 -3.07
C GLN A 49 -6.41 -8.09 -4.14
N GLN A 50 -7.39 -7.87 -5.02
CA GLN A 50 -7.77 -8.83 -6.06
C GLN A 50 -6.69 -9.03 -7.16
N GLU A 51 -5.93 -8.00 -7.46
CA GLU A 51 -4.82 -8.07 -8.42
C GLU A 51 -3.59 -8.70 -7.76
N ILE A 52 -3.40 -8.42 -6.47
CA ILE A 52 -2.27 -8.88 -5.66
C ILE A 52 -2.44 -10.33 -5.20
N GLU A 53 -3.62 -10.76 -4.72
CA GLU A 53 -3.91 -12.12 -4.20
C GLU A 53 -4.00 -13.19 -5.29
N ARG A 54 -3.91 -12.82 -6.57
CA ARG A 54 -3.49 -13.78 -7.61
C ARG A 54 -2.11 -14.36 -7.29
N LEU A 55 -1.34 -13.67 -6.44
CA LEU A 55 -0.14 -14.12 -5.75
C LEU A 55 -0.55 -14.51 -4.31
N THR A 56 -0.37 -15.77 -3.95
CA THR A 56 -0.80 -16.29 -2.64
C THR A 56 0.04 -15.75 -1.49
N PHE A 57 -0.57 -15.00 -0.56
CA PHE A 57 0.05 -14.52 0.67
C PHE A 57 -0.65 -15.08 1.91
N SER A 58 0.10 -15.35 2.99
CA SER A 58 -0.50 -15.75 4.28
C SER A 58 -1.17 -14.54 4.98
N ASN A 59 -2.24 -14.78 5.75
CA ASN A 59 -3.02 -13.71 6.38
C ASN A 59 -2.31 -12.99 7.54
N LYS A 60 -1.42 -13.67 8.29
CA LYS A 60 -0.86 -13.11 9.54
C LYS A 60 0.08 -11.93 9.29
N ASP A 61 0.91 -12.04 8.25
CA ASP A 61 1.93 -11.03 7.93
C ASP A 61 1.74 -10.47 6.52
N VAL A 62 0.49 -10.30 6.12
CA VAL A 62 0.17 -10.01 4.71
C VAL A 62 0.80 -8.71 4.20
N VAL A 63 0.83 -7.67 5.03
CA VAL A 63 1.44 -6.36 4.68
C VAL A 63 2.97 -6.48 4.60
N LEU A 64 3.59 -7.20 5.52
CA LEU A 64 5.03 -7.45 5.50
C LEU A 64 5.41 -8.28 4.28
N THR A 65 4.67 -9.36 4.02
CA THR A 65 4.93 -10.25 2.89
C THR A 65 4.76 -9.51 1.57
N PHE A 66 3.71 -8.69 1.45
CA PHE A 66 3.50 -7.80 0.31
C PHE A 66 4.64 -6.79 0.12
N LEU A 67 5.09 -6.14 1.21
CA LEU A 67 6.20 -5.18 1.18
C LEU A 67 7.49 -5.85 0.70
N LEU A 68 7.88 -6.97 1.32
CA LEU A 68 9.10 -7.72 0.99
C LEU A 68 9.05 -8.26 -0.45
N PHE A 69 7.93 -8.87 -0.83
CA PHE A 69 7.76 -9.41 -2.18
C PHE A 69 7.87 -8.30 -3.22
N SER A 70 7.19 -7.17 -3.01
CA SER A 70 7.26 -6.04 -3.93
C SER A 70 8.67 -5.49 -4.03
N TYR A 71 9.31 -5.23 -2.88
CA TYR A 71 10.64 -4.64 -2.84
C TYR A 71 11.67 -5.54 -3.53
N TYR A 72 11.81 -6.80 -3.09
CA TYR A 72 12.88 -7.67 -3.60
C TYR A 72 12.72 -8.08 -5.06
N ASN A 73 11.49 -8.24 -5.55
CA ASN A 73 11.28 -8.70 -6.92
C ASN A 73 11.26 -7.56 -7.95
N TYR A 74 10.90 -6.33 -7.55
CA TYR A 74 10.61 -5.27 -8.52
C TYR A 74 11.49 -4.01 -8.39
N ILE A 75 12.14 -3.75 -7.25
CA ILE A 75 12.89 -2.49 -7.06
C ILE A 75 14.02 -2.31 -8.07
N ASN A 76 14.71 -3.39 -8.45
CA ASN A 76 15.85 -3.33 -9.35
C ASN A 76 15.46 -3.05 -10.80
N GLY A 77 14.24 -3.44 -11.21
CA GLY A 77 13.70 -3.18 -12.54
C GLY A 77 13.25 -1.73 -12.76
N LEU A 78 13.16 -0.93 -11.70
CA LEU A 78 12.76 0.47 -11.79
C LEU A 78 13.93 1.38 -12.17
N ASP A 79 13.66 2.34 -13.07
CA ASP A 79 14.59 3.42 -13.41
C ASP A 79 14.82 4.33 -12.18
N ASN A 80 16.08 4.70 -11.94
CA ASN A 80 16.47 5.60 -10.85
C ASN A 80 15.83 7.00 -10.97
N ASN A 81 15.42 7.41 -12.18
CA ASN A 81 14.66 8.64 -12.41
C ASN A 81 13.22 8.58 -11.88
N LEU A 82 12.67 7.37 -11.69
CA LEU A 82 11.30 7.17 -11.22
C LEU A 82 11.21 6.98 -9.71
N ILE A 83 12.30 6.55 -9.07
CA ILE A 83 12.31 6.15 -7.66
C ILE A 83 13.68 6.36 -7.01
N ASN A 84 13.69 6.92 -5.81
CA ASN A 84 14.91 6.99 -5.00
C ASN A 84 15.14 5.65 -4.27
N LYS A 85 15.98 4.78 -4.85
CA LYS A 85 16.28 3.45 -4.28
C LYS A 85 16.95 3.51 -2.91
N VAL A 86 17.75 4.53 -2.62
CA VAL A 86 18.41 4.69 -1.30
C VAL A 86 17.37 4.99 -0.23
N ARG A 87 16.46 5.92 -0.50
CA ARG A 87 15.34 6.24 0.39
C ARG A 87 14.43 5.03 0.57
N MET A 88 14.08 4.34 -0.51
CA MET A 88 13.25 3.14 -0.44
C MET A 88 13.87 2.02 0.37
N ARG A 89 15.19 1.82 0.29
CA ARG A 89 15.90 0.87 1.16
C ARG A 89 15.72 1.25 2.63
N ARG A 90 15.93 2.52 2.99
CA ARG A 90 15.74 3.01 4.37
C ARG A 90 14.29 2.85 4.81
N THR A 91 13.33 3.27 3.99
CA THR A 91 11.89 3.15 4.26
C THR A 91 11.50 1.69 4.50
N CYS A 92 11.96 0.76 3.65
CA CYS A 92 11.66 -0.65 3.81
C CYS A 92 12.24 -1.21 5.12
N SER A 93 13.50 -0.88 5.46
CA SER A 93 14.09 -1.28 6.74
C SER A 93 13.29 -0.77 7.94
N LEU A 94 12.89 0.50 7.94
CA LEU A 94 12.08 1.09 9.01
C LEU A 94 10.72 0.41 9.13
N LEU A 95 10.05 0.14 8.01
CA LEU A 95 8.76 -0.54 7.99
C LEU A 95 8.85 -2.00 8.45
N ILE A 96 9.91 -2.72 8.08
CA ILE A 96 10.13 -4.09 8.54
C ILE A 96 10.28 -4.10 10.07
N ASN A 97 11.17 -3.28 10.62
CA ASN A 97 11.37 -3.19 12.06
C ASN A 97 10.07 -2.81 12.76
N PHE A 98 9.36 -1.79 12.25
CA PHE A 98 8.08 -1.38 12.81
C PHE A 98 7.05 -2.52 12.85
N ILE A 99 6.91 -3.29 11.77
CA ILE A 99 5.95 -4.39 11.72
C ILE A 99 6.36 -5.52 12.67
N VAL A 100 7.64 -5.92 12.66
CA VAL A 100 8.16 -6.99 13.51
C VAL A 100 8.03 -6.63 14.99
N ASP A 101 8.42 -5.41 15.38
CA ASP A 101 8.38 -4.94 16.76
C ASP A 101 6.94 -4.69 17.26
N ASN A 102 5.99 -4.44 16.34
CA ASN A 102 4.61 -4.07 16.67
C ASN A 102 3.56 -5.01 16.05
N GLY A 103 3.86 -6.30 15.90
CA GLY A 103 3.03 -7.27 15.17
C GLY A 103 1.54 -7.25 15.53
N SER A 104 1.21 -7.31 16.83
CA SER A 104 -0.20 -7.28 17.27
C SER A 104 -0.91 -5.96 16.93
N GLN A 105 -0.20 -4.83 17.03
CA GLN A 105 -0.77 -3.52 16.75
C GLN A 105 -0.97 -3.31 15.24
N THR A 106 0.01 -3.69 14.44
CA THR A 106 -0.06 -3.60 12.98
C THR A 106 -1.15 -4.51 12.41
N GLU A 107 -1.30 -5.74 12.93
CA GLU A 107 -2.41 -6.62 12.59
C GLU A 107 -3.78 -5.98 12.88
N LYS A 108 -3.95 -5.41 14.09
CA LYS A 108 -5.19 -4.70 14.46
C LYS A 108 -5.49 -3.55 13.50
N ILE A 109 -4.50 -2.73 13.16
CA ILE A 109 -4.65 -1.63 12.21
C ILE A 109 -5.10 -2.16 10.85
N TYR A 110 -4.42 -3.18 10.32
CA TYR A 110 -4.77 -3.80 9.03
C TYR A 110 -6.22 -4.31 9.02
N VAL A 111 -6.64 -5.05 10.03
CA VAL A 111 -8.01 -5.60 10.14
C VAL A 111 -9.05 -4.47 10.18
N GLN A 112 -8.79 -3.40 10.94
CA GLN A 112 -9.68 -2.25 11.02
C GLN A 112 -9.80 -1.52 9.67
N GLU A 113 -8.69 -1.24 9.00
CA GLU A 113 -8.69 -0.58 7.69
C GLU A 113 -9.38 -1.45 6.63
N LYS A 114 -9.16 -2.78 6.67
CA LYS A 114 -9.86 -3.73 5.78
C LYS A 114 -11.37 -3.68 6.00
N LYS A 115 -11.82 -3.62 7.26
CA LYS A 115 -13.25 -3.50 7.61
C LYS A 115 -13.85 -2.17 7.14
N LYS A 116 -13.12 -1.06 7.33
CA LYS A 116 -13.53 0.28 6.84
C LYS A 116 -13.70 0.28 5.33
N TYR A 117 -12.71 -0.25 4.60
CA TYR A 117 -12.76 -0.31 3.14
C TYR A 117 -13.93 -1.16 2.64
N LYS A 118 -14.14 -2.36 3.19
CA LYS A 118 -15.31 -3.21 2.85
C LYS A 118 -16.64 -2.49 3.09
N SER A 119 -16.75 -1.76 4.19
CA SER A 119 -17.96 -1.00 4.51
C SER A 119 -18.19 0.14 3.52
N TYR A 120 -17.11 0.82 3.12
CA TYR A 120 -17.15 1.89 2.11
C TYR A 120 -17.56 1.37 0.73
N THR A 121 -16.98 0.26 0.26
CA THR A 121 -17.32 -0.32 -1.05
C THR A 121 -18.78 -0.75 -1.10
N LEU A 122 -19.28 -1.42 -0.05
CA LEU A 122 -20.69 -1.80 0.07
C LEU A 122 -21.63 -0.59 0.00
N LYS A 123 -21.34 0.48 0.75
CA LYS A 123 -22.14 1.71 0.73
C LYS A 123 -22.17 2.35 -0.66
N ARG A 124 -21.02 2.38 -1.33
CA ARG A 124 -20.89 2.94 -2.69
C ARG A 124 -21.70 2.12 -3.69
N ASP A 125 -21.62 0.79 -3.63
CA ASP A 125 -22.31 -0.10 -4.56
C ASP A 125 -23.84 -0.04 -4.37
N LEU A 126 -24.30 0.06 -3.11
CA LEU A 126 -25.71 0.32 -2.79
C LEU A 126 -26.19 1.67 -3.35
N SER A 127 -25.40 2.73 -3.21
CA SER A 127 -25.72 4.05 -3.76
C SER A 127 -25.85 4.02 -5.29
N VAL A 128 -24.93 3.34 -5.98
CA VAL A 128 -24.99 3.16 -7.44
C VAL A 128 -26.23 2.36 -7.85
N LYS A 129 -26.55 1.27 -7.15
CA LYS A 129 -27.75 0.45 -7.41
C LYS A 129 -29.04 1.26 -7.23
N ASN A 130 -29.10 2.09 -6.18
CA ASN A 130 -30.26 2.96 -5.93
C ASN A 130 -30.41 4.06 -6.99
N LYS A 131 -29.30 4.64 -7.48
CA LYS A 131 -29.35 5.57 -8.61
C LYS A 131 -29.87 4.90 -9.88
N ARG A 132 -29.38 3.71 -10.23
CA ARG A 132 -29.89 2.95 -11.40
C ARG A 132 -31.38 2.67 -11.30
N LYS A 133 -31.86 2.21 -10.14
CA LYS A 133 -33.30 2.02 -9.89
C LYS A 133 -34.12 3.32 -10.00
N LYS A 134 -33.58 4.44 -9.51
CA LYS A 134 -34.28 5.74 -9.52
C LYS A 134 -34.34 6.37 -10.92
N TYR A 135 -33.33 6.14 -11.77
CA TYR A 135 -33.20 6.79 -13.08
C TYR A 135 -33.43 5.85 -14.28
N GLY A 136 -33.76 4.56 -14.06
CA GLY A 136 -34.12 3.63 -15.13
C GLY A 136 -32.98 3.27 -16.11
N LEU A 137 -31.73 3.32 -15.64
CA LEU A 137 -30.52 2.95 -16.40
C LEU A 137 -30.06 1.53 -16.08
#